data_AF-A0A1Y5H9N7-F1
#
_entry.id   AF-A0A1Y5H9N7-F1
#
_cell.length_a   1.000
_cell.length_b   1.000
_cell.length_c   1.000
_cell.angle_alpha   90.00
_cell.angle_beta   90.00
_cell.angle_gamma   90.00
#
_symmetry.space_group_name_H-M   'P 1'
#
loop_
_entity.id
_entity.type
_entity.pdbx_description
1 polymer ?
#
loop_
_entity_poly.entity_id
_entity_poly.type
_entity_poly.pdbx_seq_one_letter_code
_entity_poly.pdbx_strand_id
1 'polypeptide(L)'
;MEYDLADKVTYQEIKAILLKCQQQDVVNCYSLEVFNEAKTVLINEKLTEKTVQLLDEDDYVLQQVTSKKRVDADREVEFSDRQLAVIKAMEKVLEHCHREGIKLIGYSDELVAYPANCENVEQASEFCMEINTSHTYKGA
;
A
#
# COMPACT_ATOMS: atom_id res chain seq x y z
N MET A 1 9.28 -7.61 26.56
CA MET A 1 9.76 -9.01 26.64
C MET A 1 9.75 -9.56 25.23
N GLU A 2 10.70 -10.43 24.90
CA GLU A 2 10.81 -11.04 23.58
C GLU A 2 10.34 -12.49 23.64
N TYR A 3 9.67 -12.94 22.58
CA TYR A 3 9.16 -14.31 22.45
C TYR A 3 9.56 -14.87 21.11
N ASP A 4 10.21 -16.02 21.10
CA ASP A 4 10.63 -16.67 19.85
C ASP A 4 9.61 -17.72 19.41
N LEU A 5 9.18 -17.63 18.14
CA LEU A 5 8.37 -18.66 17.50
C LEU A 5 9.28 -19.69 16.84
N ALA A 6 9.17 -20.93 17.31
CA ALA A 6 9.87 -22.06 16.72
C ALA A 6 9.39 -22.35 15.29
N ASP A 7 10.25 -22.99 14.50
CA ASP A 7 9.87 -23.48 13.18
C ASP A 7 8.76 -24.53 13.27
N LYS A 8 7.77 -24.42 12.37
CA LYS A 8 6.57 -25.28 12.29
C LYS A 8 5.61 -25.16 13.48
N VAL A 9 5.62 -24.02 14.17
CA VAL A 9 4.62 -23.70 15.19
C VAL A 9 3.21 -23.64 14.58
N THR A 10 2.21 -24.13 15.31
CA THR A 10 0.82 -24.17 14.82
C THR A 10 0.08 -22.85 15.07
N TYR A 11 -0.98 -22.58 14.31
CA TYR A 11 -1.85 -21.41 14.51
C TYR A 11 -2.30 -21.22 15.96
N GLN A 12 -2.66 -22.30 16.66
CA GLN A 12 -3.13 -22.26 18.06
C GLN A 12 -2.01 -21.85 19.02
N GLU A 13 -0.79 -22.32 18.79
CA GLU A 13 0.37 -21.97 19.59
C GLU A 13 0.77 -20.51 19.37
N ILE A 14 0.79 -20.05 18.12
CA ILE A 14 1.04 -18.64 17.78
C ILE A 14 0.00 -17.75 18.48
N LYS A 15 -1.28 -18.10 18.38
CA LYS A 15 -2.37 -17.39 19.06
C LYS A 15 -2.18 -17.35 20.57
N ALA A 16 -1.82 -18.46 21.20
CA ALA A 16 -1.60 -18.53 22.63
C ALA A 16 -0.45 -17.64 23.09
N ILE A 17 0.62 -17.53 22.29
CA ILE A 17 1.76 -16.63 22.56
C ILE A 17 1.32 -15.17 22.40
N LEU A 18 0.70 -14.81 21.27
CA LEU A 18 0.26 -13.44 20.99
C LEU A 18 -0.77 -12.92 22.02
N LEU A 19 -1.62 -13.79 22.57
CA LEU A 19 -2.55 -13.43 23.64
C LEU A 19 -1.87 -13.13 24.98
N LYS A 20 -0.69 -13.72 25.24
CA LYS A 20 0.09 -13.48 26.47
C LYS A 20 0.94 -12.22 26.38
N CYS A 21 1.34 -11.83 25.18
CA CYS A 21 2.14 -10.63 24.95
C CYS A 21 1.42 -9.37 25.45
N GLN A 22 2.18 -8.39 25.92
CA GLN A 22 1.75 -7.02 26.23
C GLN A 22 2.08 -6.06 25.06
N GLN A 23 1.83 -4.76 25.23
CA GLN A 23 1.98 -3.75 24.16
C GLN A 23 3.43 -3.52 23.70
N GLN A 24 4.40 -3.76 24.58
CA GLN A 24 5.83 -3.56 24.32
C GLN A 24 6.56 -4.88 24.08
N ASP A 25 5.83 -5.98 24.02
CA ASP A 25 6.42 -7.28 23.74
C ASP A 25 6.57 -7.48 22.24
N VAL A 26 7.64 -8.18 21.87
CA VAL A 26 7.99 -8.46 20.49
C VAL A 26 8.04 -9.96 20.29
N VAL A 27 7.41 -10.44 19.22
CA VAL A 27 7.44 -11.85 18.85
C VAL A 27 8.35 -12.02 17.64
N ASN A 28 9.41 -12.79 17.80
CA ASN A 28 10.42 -13.05 16.77
C ASN A 28 10.05 -14.29 15.97
N CYS A 29 10.15 -14.19 14.67
CA CYS A 29 10.03 -15.27 13.71
C CYS A 29 11.35 -15.39 12.96
N TYR A 30 11.77 -16.62 12.67
CA TYR A 30 13.00 -16.90 11.91
C TYR A 30 12.73 -17.43 10.49
N SER A 31 11.45 -17.59 10.14
CA SER A 31 11.03 -18.00 8.81
C SER A 31 9.83 -17.18 8.33
N LEU A 32 9.82 -16.90 7.02
CA LEU A 32 8.76 -16.11 6.38
C LEU A 32 7.39 -16.80 6.49
N GLU A 33 7.36 -18.14 6.52
CA GLU A 33 6.14 -18.92 6.71
C GLU A 33 5.50 -18.65 8.07
N VAL A 34 6.28 -18.76 9.15
CA VAL A 34 5.81 -18.50 10.52
C VAL A 34 5.42 -17.03 10.71
N PHE A 35 6.17 -16.10 10.10
CA PHE A 35 5.84 -14.67 10.11
C PHE A 35 4.49 -14.37 9.44
N ASN A 36 4.21 -14.97 8.29
CA ASN A 36 2.94 -14.80 7.59
C ASN A 36 1.77 -15.44 8.33
N GLU A 37 1.99 -16.58 8.99
CA GLU A 37 0.97 -17.22 9.82
C GLU A 37 0.64 -16.35 11.04
N ALA A 38 1.66 -15.78 11.70
CA ALA A 38 1.47 -14.85 12.81
C ALA A 38 0.71 -13.58 12.40
N LYS A 39 0.97 -13.04 11.21
CA LYS A 39 0.17 -11.94 10.62
C LYS A 39 -1.29 -12.33 10.45
N THR A 40 -1.54 -13.54 9.96
CA THR A 40 -2.90 -14.06 9.78
C THR A 40 -3.63 -14.17 11.11
N VAL A 41 -2.97 -14.65 12.16
CA VAL A 41 -3.51 -14.70 13.53
C VAL A 41 -3.85 -13.30 14.04
N LEU A 42 -2.95 -12.32 13.90
CA LEU A 42 -3.18 -10.94 14.33
C LEU A 42 -4.46 -10.36 13.71
N ILE A 43 -4.67 -10.61 12.42
CA ILE A 43 -5.82 -10.13 11.65
C ILE A 43 -7.11 -10.86 12.07
N ASN A 44 -7.09 -12.20 12.05
CA ASN A 44 -8.29 -13.01 12.28
C ASN A 44 -8.81 -12.88 13.71
N GLU A 45 -7.91 -12.82 14.69
CA GLU A 45 -8.24 -12.69 16.10
C GLU A 45 -8.38 -11.22 16.54
N LYS A 46 -8.16 -10.27 15.62
CA LYS A 46 -8.21 -8.81 15.86
C LYS A 46 -7.35 -8.38 17.05
N LEU A 47 -6.19 -9.01 17.21
CA LEU A 47 -5.26 -8.68 18.28
C LEU A 47 -4.61 -7.33 17.97
N THR A 48 -4.73 -6.39 18.91
CA THR A 48 -4.17 -5.04 18.77
C THR A 48 -3.02 -4.85 19.74
N GLU A 49 -2.14 -3.89 19.41
CA GLU A 49 -0.94 -3.55 20.17
C GLU A 49 0.01 -4.74 20.33
N LYS A 50 0.23 -5.51 19.26
CA LYS A 50 1.17 -6.63 19.24
C LYS A 50 2.18 -6.44 18.13
N THR A 51 3.45 -6.68 18.44
CA THR A 51 4.54 -6.59 17.46
C THR A 51 5.06 -7.98 17.13
N VAL A 52 5.17 -8.28 15.83
CA VAL A 52 5.79 -9.48 15.29
C VAL A 52 6.88 -9.05 14.34
N GLN A 53 8.07 -9.66 14.41
CA GLN A 53 9.19 -9.38 13.53
C GLN A 53 9.79 -10.65 12.95
N LEU A 54 10.28 -10.56 11.72
CA LEU A 54 11.08 -11.57 11.03
C LEU A 54 12.54 -11.17 11.19
N LEU A 55 13.33 -12.06 11.78
CA LEU A 55 14.78 -11.93 11.92
C LEU A 55 15.49 -12.78 10.85
N ASP A 56 16.69 -12.38 10.47
CA ASP A 56 17.62 -13.24 9.75
C ASP A 56 18.49 -14.09 10.71
N GLU A 57 19.45 -14.82 10.15
CA GLU A 57 20.37 -15.68 10.89
C GLU A 57 21.33 -14.90 11.81
N ASP A 58 21.49 -13.59 11.58
CA ASP A 58 22.34 -12.68 12.34
C ASP A 58 21.51 -11.80 13.31
N ASP A 59 20.26 -12.20 13.60
CA ASP A 59 19.27 -11.49 14.42
C ASP A 59 18.93 -10.06 13.94
N TYR A 60 19.17 -9.74 12.66
CA TYR A 60 18.71 -8.48 12.08
C TYR A 60 17.25 -8.55 11.68
N VAL A 61 16.52 -7.47 11.97
CA VAL A 61 15.10 -7.34 11.61
C VAL A 61 14.98 -7.16 10.09
N LEU A 62 14.49 -8.20 9.42
CA LEU A 62 14.14 -8.16 8.00
C LEU A 62 12.78 -7.50 7.77
N GLN A 63 11.79 -7.83 8.60
CA GLN A 63 10.43 -7.27 8.53
C GLN A 63 9.82 -7.15 9.91
N GLN A 64 8.99 -6.13 10.14
CA GLN A 64 8.23 -5.99 11.38
C GLN A 64 6.82 -5.51 11.08
N VAL A 65 5.86 -6.05 11.81
CA VAL A 65 4.47 -5.59 11.83
C VAL A 65 4.04 -5.34 13.26
N THR A 66 3.39 -4.21 13.50
CA THR A 66 2.75 -3.92 14.78
C THR A 66 1.26 -3.72 14.51
N SER A 67 0.42 -4.57 15.09
CA SER A 67 -1.02 -4.33 15.05
C SER A 67 -1.33 -3.13 15.92
N LYS A 68 -1.90 -2.06 15.37
CA LYS A 68 -2.29 -0.86 16.12
C LYS A 68 -3.80 -0.88 16.38
N LYS A 69 -4.25 -0.26 17.47
CA LYS A 69 -5.68 0.03 17.64
C LYS A 69 -6.12 0.93 16.48
N ARG A 70 -7.36 0.75 16.00
CA ARG A 70 -7.93 1.54 14.89
C ARG A 70 -7.75 3.06 15.08
N VAL A 71 -7.77 3.54 16.33
CA VAL A 71 -7.55 4.96 16.67
C VAL A 71 -6.15 5.47 16.31
N ASP A 72 -5.13 4.60 16.30
CA ASP A 72 -3.74 4.94 15.93
C ASP A 72 -3.38 4.54 14.49
N ALA A 73 -4.21 3.73 13.81
CA ALA A 73 -4.05 3.37 12.41
C ALA A 73 -4.54 4.48 11.45
N ASP A 74 -5.43 5.36 11.92
CA ASP A 74 -5.96 6.52 11.19
C ASP A 74 -4.92 7.66 10.96
N ARG A 75 -3.62 7.40 11.17
CA ARG A 75 -2.52 8.35 10.87
C ARG A 75 -1.64 7.95 9.68
N GLU A 76 -1.95 6.87 8.98
CA GLU A 76 -1.48 6.68 7.61
C GLU A 76 -2.59 7.14 6.66
N VAL A 77 -2.24 8.06 5.76
CA VAL A 77 -3.17 8.90 4.97
C VAL A 77 -3.94 8.05 3.96
N GLU A 78 -4.99 7.38 4.41
CA GLU A 78 -5.98 6.78 3.49
C GLU A 78 -6.81 7.89 2.83
N PHE A 79 -7.15 7.68 1.56
CA PHE A 79 -8.12 8.54 0.89
C PHE A 79 -9.47 8.39 1.58
N SER A 80 -10.06 9.51 2.01
CA SER A 80 -11.45 9.56 2.45
C SER A 80 -12.40 9.03 1.38
N ASP A 81 -13.59 8.57 1.78
CA ASP A 81 -14.65 8.15 0.85
C ASP A 81 -14.93 9.18 -0.26
N ARG A 82 -14.83 10.47 0.10
CA ARG A 82 -14.99 11.57 -0.85
C ARG A 82 -13.84 11.63 -1.86
N GLN A 83 -12.60 11.45 -1.42
CA GLN A 83 -11.43 11.38 -2.31
C GLN A 83 -11.49 10.13 -3.20
N LEU A 84 -11.89 8.98 -2.66
CA LEU A 84 -12.10 7.74 -3.44
C LEU A 84 -13.20 7.91 -4.50
N ALA A 85 -14.28 8.62 -4.19
CA ALA A 85 -15.32 8.94 -5.17
C ALA A 85 -14.81 9.83 -6.31
N VAL A 86 -13.93 10.79 -6.00
CA VAL A 86 -13.27 11.64 -7.01
C VAL A 86 -12.34 10.82 -7.89
N ILE A 87 -11.54 9.91 -7.32
CA ILE A 87 -10.66 9.01 -8.08
C ILE A 87 -11.49 8.16 -9.06
N LYS A 88 -12.60 7.56 -8.61
CA LYS A 88 -13.51 6.79 -9.48
C LYS A 88 -14.14 7.64 -10.59
N ALA A 89 -14.40 8.91 -10.32
CA ALA A 89 -14.89 9.82 -11.36
C ALA A 89 -13.79 10.11 -12.40
N MET A 90 -12.55 10.32 -11.95
CA MET A 90 -11.39 10.49 -12.84
C MET A 90 -11.18 9.26 -13.73
N GLU A 91 -11.25 8.05 -13.18
CA GLU A 91 -11.14 6.80 -13.95
C GLU A 91 -12.18 6.72 -15.09
N LYS A 92 -13.43 7.09 -14.82
CA LYS A 92 -14.48 7.15 -15.86
C LYS A 92 -14.17 8.17 -16.94
N VAL A 93 -13.64 9.34 -16.56
CA VAL A 93 -13.23 10.37 -17.52
C VAL A 93 -12.09 9.85 -18.40
N LEU A 94 -11.10 9.15 -17.83
CA LEU A 94 -10.01 8.54 -18.59
C LEU A 94 -10.52 7.46 -19.57
N GLU A 95 -11.51 6.66 -19.15
CA GLU A 95 -12.18 5.71 -20.05
C GLU A 95 -12.93 6.40 -21.19
N HIS A 96 -13.58 7.54 -20.92
CA HIS A 96 -14.18 8.37 -21.97
C HIS A 96 -13.12 8.92 -22.93
N CYS A 97 -12.01 9.46 -22.43
CA CYS A 97 -10.89 9.90 -23.26
C CYS A 97 -10.38 8.77 -24.17
N HIS A 98 -10.21 7.56 -23.63
CA HIS A 98 -9.77 6.41 -24.41
C HIS A 98 -10.74 6.07 -25.56
N ARG A 99 -12.05 6.06 -25.28
CA ARG A 99 -13.09 5.79 -26.29
C ARG A 99 -13.17 6.84 -27.38
N GLU A 100 -12.95 8.10 -27.04
CA GLU A 100 -12.93 9.23 -27.98
C GLU A 100 -11.58 9.38 -28.70
N GLY A 101 -10.63 8.46 -28.49
CA GLY A 101 -9.33 8.52 -29.15
C GLY A 101 -8.45 9.66 -28.65
N ILE A 102 -8.53 10.01 -27.36
CA ILE A 102 -7.66 10.98 -26.70
C ILE A 102 -6.63 10.21 -25.85
N LYS A 103 -5.35 10.51 -26.05
CA LYS A 103 -4.25 10.05 -25.20
C LYS A 103 -3.76 11.18 -24.30
N LEU A 104 -3.27 10.82 -23.12
CA LEU A 104 -2.67 11.74 -22.17
C LEU A 104 -1.17 11.44 -22.02
N ILE A 105 -0.36 12.47 -21.96
CA ILE A 105 1.08 12.37 -21.68
C ILE A 105 1.46 13.38 -20.60
N GLY A 106 2.25 12.92 -19.64
CA GLY A 106 2.80 13.73 -18.58
C GLY A 106 4.21 14.19 -18.90
N TYR A 107 4.45 15.50 -18.79
CA TYR A 107 5.77 16.12 -18.75
C TYR A 107 6.08 16.52 -17.29
N SER A 108 7.30 16.99 -17.03
CA SER A 108 7.80 17.26 -15.67
C SER A 108 6.90 18.19 -14.84
N ASP A 109 6.20 19.12 -15.47
CA ASP A 109 5.32 20.11 -14.83
C ASP A 109 3.93 20.20 -15.47
N GLU A 110 3.67 19.49 -16.57
CA GLU A 110 2.47 19.65 -17.38
C GLU A 110 1.83 18.30 -17.73
N LEU A 111 0.50 18.28 -17.83
CA LEU A 111 -0.25 17.14 -18.37
C LEU A 111 -0.90 17.58 -19.68
N VAL A 112 -0.72 16.81 -20.74
CA VAL A 112 -1.12 17.20 -22.09
C VAL A 112 -1.98 16.11 -22.72
N ALA A 113 -3.01 16.49 -23.46
CA ALA A 113 -3.84 15.62 -24.29
C ALA A 113 -3.44 15.70 -25.76
N TYR A 114 -3.52 14.58 -26.49
CA TYR A 114 -3.30 14.53 -27.93
C TYR A 114 -4.12 13.41 -28.62
N PRO A 115 -4.36 13.49 -29.94
CA PRO A 115 -5.11 12.47 -30.68
C PRO A 115 -4.40 11.10 -30.71
N ALA A 116 -5.14 10.02 -30.45
CA ALA A 116 -4.62 8.67 -30.32
C ALA A 116 -4.00 8.09 -31.61
N ASN A 117 -4.41 8.63 -32.77
CA ASN A 117 -3.93 8.27 -34.10
C ASN A 117 -2.59 8.95 -34.46
N CYS A 118 -2.06 9.83 -33.62
CA CYS A 118 -0.69 10.32 -33.78
C CYS A 118 0.28 9.22 -33.34
N GLU A 119 1.01 8.64 -34.31
CA GLU A 119 1.98 7.57 -34.08
C GLU A 119 3.33 8.09 -33.54
N ASN A 120 3.67 9.35 -33.81
CA ASN A 120 4.90 9.97 -33.36
C ASN A 120 4.63 11.09 -32.36
N VAL A 121 5.06 10.90 -31.11
CA VAL A 121 4.93 11.87 -30.01
C VAL A 121 5.74 13.15 -30.28
N GLU A 122 6.83 13.07 -31.05
CA GLU A 122 7.63 14.24 -31.43
C GLU A 122 6.90 15.15 -32.44
N GLN A 123 6.01 14.58 -33.26
CA GLN A 123 5.11 15.34 -34.14
C GLN A 123 3.80 15.76 -33.45
N ALA A 124 3.51 15.15 -32.29
CA ALA A 124 2.30 15.46 -31.53
C ALA A 124 2.34 16.85 -30.89
N SER A 125 3.49 17.52 -30.83
CA SER A 125 3.63 18.89 -30.29
C SER A 125 2.63 19.89 -30.88
N GLU A 126 2.24 19.74 -32.15
CA GLU A 126 1.27 20.65 -32.80
C GLU A 126 -0.18 20.37 -32.38
N PHE A 127 -0.47 19.16 -31.91
CA PHE A 127 -1.79 18.70 -31.51
C PHE A 127 -1.95 18.56 -30.00
N CYS A 128 -0.87 18.80 -29.27
CA CYS A 128 -0.81 18.81 -27.81
C CYS A 128 -1.67 19.95 -27.26
N MET A 129 -2.63 19.59 -26.42
CA MET A 129 -3.42 20.54 -25.63
C MET A 129 -3.12 20.35 -24.14
N GLU A 130 -2.61 21.40 -23.50
CA GLU A 130 -2.37 21.42 -22.06
C GLU A 130 -3.70 21.23 -21.29
N ILE A 131 -3.70 20.33 -20.33
CA ILE A 131 -4.79 20.13 -19.39
C ILE A 131 -4.52 21.01 -18.17
N ASN A 132 -5.48 21.87 -17.83
CA ASN A 132 -5.44 22.58 -16.56
C ASN A 132 -5.63 21.57 -15.40
N THR A 133 -4.54 21.28 -14.71
CA THR A 133 -4.50 20.31 -13.60
C THR A 133 -4.78 20.94 -12.25
N SER A 134 -5.04 22.25 -12.18
CA SER A 134 -5.28 22.97 -10.92
C SER A 134 -4.20 22.69 -9.86
N HIS A 135 -2.94 22.57 -10.30
CA HIS A 135 -1.77 22.22 -9.49
C HIS A 135 -1.85 20.86 -8.77
N THR A 136 -2.78 19.99 -9.18
CA THR A 136 -2.97 18.65 -8.60
C THR A 136 -2.10 17.60 -9.30
N TYR A 137 -1.67 17.87 -10.54
CA TYR A 137 -0.70 17.04 -11.24
C TYR A 137 0.72 17.51 -10.95
N LYS A 138 1.63 16.55 -10.79
CA LYS A 138 3.06 16.78 -10.69
C LYS A 138 3.78 15.67 -11.44
N GLY A 139 4.59 16.02 -12.44
CA GLY A 139 5.47 15.07 -13.11
C GLY A 139 6.52 14.54 -12.13
N ALA A 140 6.95 13.30 -12.35
CA ALA A 140 7.99 12.64 -11.56
C ALA A 140 9.40 13.08 -12.00
#